data_AF-A0A7D9J7J7-F1
#
_entry.id   AF-A0A7D9J7J7-F1
#
_cell.length_a   1.000
_cell.length_b   1.000
_cell.length_c   1.000
_cell.angle_alpha   90.00
_cell.angle_beta   90.00
_cell.angle_gamma   90.00
#
_symmetry.space_group_name_H-M   'P 1'
#
loop_
_entity.id
_entity.type
_entity.pdbx_description
1 polymer ?
#
loop_
_entity_poly.entity_id
_entity_poly.type
_entity_poly.pdbx_seq_one_letter_code
_entity_poly.pdbx_strand_id
1 'polypeptide(L)'
;MPRERLTTERVLEEFERVIQSNRHFYLNDSVDVNVVYVEMPHGGKRTKRAETNLEKHLMKKRSIIRIRNNDQLCLARALVVAKAKIDNDPQYTSIVNHRRAMQTCLARVLHKKTAVSLGPCGLDEVKRFQTYLSDYQINIVSKDHQNALIC
;
A
#
# COMPACT_ATOMS: atom_id res chain seq x y z
N MET A 1 -11.49 -3.88 19.64
CA MET A 1 -10.80 -4.87 20.48
C MET A 1 -9.36 -4.37 20.70
N PRO A 2 -8.80 -4.42 21.91
CA PRO A 2 -7.40 -4.04 22.14
C PRO A 2 -6.44 -4.91 21.31
N ARG A 3 -5.38 -4.33 20.75
CA ARG A 3 -4.38 -5.05 19.92
C ARG A 3 -3.79 -6.28 20.62
N GLU A 4 -3.58 -6.18 21.93
CA GLU A 4 -3.05 -7.25 22.79
C GLU A 4 -3.95 -8.49 22.86
N ARG A 5 -5.24 -8.36 22.49
CA ARG A 5 -6.20 -9.48 22.52
C ARG A 5 -6.41 -10.15 21.16
N LEU A 6 -5.73 -9.67 20.13
CA LEU A 6 -5.89 -10.16 18.76
C LEU A 6 -4.82 -11.21 18.46
N THR A 7 -4.95 -12.36 19.14
CA THR A 7 -4.06 -13.51 19.00
C THR A 7 -4.65 -14.54 18.06
N THR A 8 -3.80 -15.41 17.52
CA THR A 8 -4.21 -16.49 16.61
C THR A 8 -5.25 -17.39 17.26
N GLU A 9 -5.07 -17.72 18.54
CA GLU A 9 -5.98 -18.58 19.31
C GLU A 9 -7.37 -17.96 19.40
N ARG A 10 -7.46 -16.65 19.64
CA ARG A 10 -8.73 -15.93 19.75
C ARG A 10 -9.49 -15.88 18.41
N VAL A 11 -8.75 -15.71 17.32
CA VAL A 11 -9.32 -15.75 15.97
C VAL A 11 -9.85 -17.15 15.69
N LEU A 12 -9.07 -18.19 16.02
CA LEU A 12 -9.47 -19.59 15.85
C LEU A 12 -10.70 -19.96 16.71
N GLU A 13 -10.77 -19.48 17.96
CA GLU A 13 -11.92 -19.66 18.85
C GLU A 13 -13.22 -19.09 18.26
N GLU A 14 -13.18 -17.89 17.65
CA GLU A 14 -14.36 -17.33 16.99
C GLU A 14 -14.72 -18.10 15.71
N PHE A 15 -13.73 -18.61 14.96
CA PHE A 15 -13.98 -19.53 13.85
C PHE A 15 -14.67 -20.81 14.34
N GLU A 16 -14.17 -21.43 15.41
CA GLU A 16 -14.77 -22.63 16.00
C GLU A 16 -16.19 -22.38 16.49
N ARG A 17 -16.44 -21.25 17.14
CA ARG A 17 -17.77 -20.86 17.62
C ARG A 17 -18.77 -20.73 16.47
N VAL A 18 -18.38 -20.10 15.36
CA VAL A 18 -19.23 -19.93 14.18
C VAL A 18 -19.43 -21.27 13.46
N ILE A 19 -18.39 -22.09 13.33
CA ILE A 19 -18.48 -23.44 12.76
C ILE A 19 -19.39 -24.35 13.60
N GLN A 20 -19.32 -24.30 14.93
CA GLN A 20 -20.21 -25.09 15.80
C GLN A 20 -21.70 -24.76 15.57
N SER A 21 -22.01 -23.54 15.12
CA SER A 21 -23.38 -23.14 14.75
C SER A 21 -23.80 -23.54 13.33
N ASN A 22 -22.88 -23.99 12.47
CA ASN A 22 -23.14 -24.31 11.07
C ASN A 22 -22.63 -25.72 10.75
N ARG A 23 -23.54 -26.67 10.52
CA ARG A 23 -23.27 -28.11 10.68
C ARG A 23 -22.11 -28.70 9.84
N HIS A 24 -21.65 -28.06 8.76
CA HIS A 24 -20.50 -28.53 7.99
C HIS A 24 -19.65 -27.38 7.42
N PHE A 25 -18.33 -27.42 7.67
CA PHE A 25 -17.33 -26.57 7.03
C PHE A 25 -16.18 -27.44 6.52
N TYR A 26 -15.98 -27.47 5.21
CA TYR A 26 -14.93 -28.27 4.56
C TYR A 26 -13.80 -27.35 4.10
N LEU A 27 -12.70 -27.37 4.85
CA LEU A 27 -11.42 -26.75 4.46
C LEU A 27 -10.62 -27.77 3.66
N ASN A 28 -10.90 -27.88 2.37
CA ASN A 28 -10.18 -28.80 1.49
C ASN A 28 -8.83 -28.22 1.03
N ASP A 29 -8.61 -26.91 1.24
CA ASP A 29 -7.42 -26.17 0.82
C ASP A 29 -6.78 -25.40 1.99
N SER A 30 -5.52 -25.00 1.83
CA SER A 30 -4.83 -24.09 2.75
C SER A 30 -5.50 -22.73 2.80
N VAL A 31 -5.78 -22.22 3.99
CA VAL A 31 -6.37 -20.89 4.20
C VAL A 31 -5.36 -19.92 4.78
N ASP A 32 -5.12 -18.83 4.05
CA ASP A 32 -4.31 -17.70 4.48
C ASP A 32 -5.22 -16.60 5.04
N VAL A 33 -5.01 -16.26 6.32
CA VAL A 33 -5.75 -15.18 7.01
C VAL A 33 -4.81 -14.00 7.22
N ASN A 34 -5.08 -12.88 6.54
CA ASN A 34 -4.33 -11.63 6.73
C ASN A 34 -5.15 -10.65 7.57
N VAL A 35 -4.66 -10.34 8.78
CA VAL A 35 -5.36 -9.44 9.70
C VAL A 35 -4.68 -8.07 9.73
N VAL A 36 -5.37 -7.07 9.21
CA VAL A 36 -4.90 -5.68 9.20
C VAL A 36 -5.58 -4.92 10.34
N TYR A 37 -4.82 -4.61 11.38
CA TYR A 37 -5.28 -3.73 12.47
C TYR A 37 -5.06 -2.26 12.08
N VAL A 38 -6.15 -1.51 11.97
CA VAL A 38 -6.12 -0.06 11.74
C VAL A 38 -6.69 0.63 12.98
N GLU A 39 -5.94 1.58 13.56
CA GLU A 39 -6.48 2.40 14.65
C GLU A 39 -7.72 3.17 14.16
N MET A 40 -8.82 3.00 14.88
CA MET A 40 -10.03 3.80 14.66
C MET A 40 -9.68 5.28 14.82
N PRO A 41 -9.87 6.12 13.80
CA PRO A 41 -9.55 7.53 13.93
C PRO A 41 -10.43 8.15 15.02
N HIS A 42 -9.82 8.95 15.90
CA HIS A 42 -10.54 9.76 16.87
C HIS A 42 -11.58 10.63 16.14
N GLY A 43 -12.85 10.49 16.52
CA GLY A 43 -13.98 10.99 15.74
C GLY A 43 -13.90 12.46 15.38
N GLY A 44 -14.01 12.77 14.08
CA GLY A 44 -14.23 14.13 13.58
C GLY A 44 -15.71 14.52 13.64
N LYS A 45 -16.00 15.82 13.77
CA LYS A 45 -17.37 16.37 13.71
C LYS A 45 -18.10 15.81 12.48
N ARG A 46 -19.31 15.26 12.70
CA ARG A 46 -20.23 14.75 11.68
C ARG A 46 -20.31 15.72 10.51
N THR A 47 -19.56 15.45 9.44
CA THR A 47 -19.69 16.22 8.20
C THR A 47 -20.89 15.61 7.48
N LYS A 48 -21.97 16.38 7.31
CA LYS A 48 -23.15 16.01 6.53
C LYS A 48 -22.76 15.75 5.07
N ARG A 49 -22.15 14.61 4.73
CA ARG A 49 -21.99 14.19 3.34
C ARG A 49 -22.27 12.69 3.21
N ALA A 50 -23.49 12.44 2.76
CA ALA A 50 -23.93 11.25 2.04
C ALA A 50 -22.90 10.82 1.00
N GLU A 51 -22.78 9.50 0.79
CA GLU A 51 -21.96 8.84 -0.23
C GLU A 51 -20.65 9.54 -0.57
N THR A 52 -19.63 9.23 0.21
CA THR A 52 -18.29 9.75 -0.08
C THR A 52 -17.74 8.95 -1.26
N ASN A 53 -17.80 9.51 -2.46
CA ASN A 53 -17.06 8.98 -3.61
C ASN A 53 -15.58 8.80 -3.21
N LEU A 54 -15.14 7.54 -3.14
CA LEU A 54 -13.84 7.16 -2.61
C LEU A 54 -12.69 7.88 -3.33
N GLU A 55 -12.78 7.99 -4.65
CA GLU A 55 -11.78 8.67 -5.44
C GLU A 55 -11.65 10.15 -5.07
N LYS A 56 -12.79 10.88 -5.01
CA LYS A 56 -12.82 12.27 -4.54
C LYS A 56 -12.30 12.42 -3.11
N HIS A 57 -12.46 11.40 -2.28
CA HIS A 57 -11.94 11.39 -0.92
C HIS A 57 -10.41 11.22 -0.88
N LEU A 58 -9.89 10.19 -1.53
CA LEU A 58 -8.46 9.90 -1.62
C LEU A 58 -7.71 11.09 -2.24
N MET A 59 -8.30 11.73 -3.26
CA MET A 59 -7.77 12.92 -3.91
C MET A 59 -7.64 14.15 -3.00
N LYS A 60 -8.42 14.23 -1.92
CA LYS A 60 -8.38 15.33 -0.96
C LYS A 60 -7.46 15.06 0.23
N LYS A 61 -7.02 13.81 0.42
CA LYS A 61 -6.17 13.44 1.54
C LYS A 61 -4.76 13.98 1.33
N ARG A 62 -4.33 14.85 2.24
CA ARG A 62 -2.95 15.37 2.28
C ARG A 62 -1.91 14.30 2.64
N SER A 63 -2.35 13.18 3.22
CA SER A 63 -1.51 12.04 3.58
C SER A 63 -1.20 11.12 2.39
N ILE A 64 -1.81 11.34 1.22
CA ILE A 64 -1.57 10.54 0.02
C ILE A 64 -0.88 11.42 -1.01
N ILE A 65 0.32 11.01 -1.43
CA ILE A 65 1.05 11.70 -2.49
C ILE A 65 0.62 11.11 -3.83
N ARG A 66 -0.01 11.93 -4.67
CA ARG A 66 -0.38 11.53 -6.03
C ARG A 66 0.79 11.69 -6.97
N ILE A 67 1.22 10.58 -7.57
CA ILE A 67 2.16 10.59 -8.69
C ILE A 67 1.37 10.97 -9.96
N ARG A 68 1.84 12.00 -10.67
CA ARG A 68 1.28 12.44 -11.95
C ARG A 68 2.34 12.24 -13.01
N ASN A 69 2.08 11.37 -13.98
CA ASN A 69 3.02 11.00 -15.02
C ASN A 69 2.28 10.66 -16.31
N ASN A 70 2.94 10.88 -17.44
CA ASN A 70 2.48 10.49 -18.78
C ASN A 70 3.34 9.35 -19.36
N ASP A 71 4.29 8.82 -18.58
CA ASP A 71 5.12 7.67 -18.92
C ASP A 71 4.68 6.42 -18.16
N GLN A 72 5.32 5.28 -18.41
CA GLN A 72 5.00 4.01 -17.74
C GLN A 72 5.83 3.76 -16.47
N LEU A 73 6.39 4.80 -15.84
CA LEU A 73 7.34 4.68 -14.72
C LEU A 73 6.71 5.02 -13.36
N CYS A 74 5.39 4.86 -13.21
CA CYS A 74 4.65 5.30 -12.02
C CYS A 74 5.15 4.64 -10.72
N LEU A 75 5.44 3.33 -10.73
CA LEU A 75 5.94 2.61 -9.56
C LEU A 75 7.31 3.16 -9.11
N ALA A 76 8.28 3.23 -10.03
CA ALA A 76 9.61 3.75 -9.70
C ALA A 76 9.57 5.21 -9.23
N ARG A 77 8.72 6.06 -9.84
CA ARG A 77 8.48 7.43 -9.38
C ARG A 77 7.91 7.48 -7.96
N ALA A 78 6.98 6.58 -7.62
CA ALA A 78 6.42 6.47 -6.28
C ALA A 78 7.48 6.08 -5.25
N LEU A 79 8.31 5.07 -5.57
CA LEU A 79 9.39 4.61 -4.70
C LEU A 79 10.44 5.70 -4.44
N VAL A 80 10.86 6.43 -5.47
CA VAL A 80 11.80 7.56 -5.32
C VAL A 80 11.23 8.64 -4.40
N VAL A 81 9.95 8.99 -4.56
CA VAL A 81 9.29 9.97 -3.69
C VAL A 81 9.19 9.47 -2.25
N ALA A 82 8.81 8.20 -2.06
CA ALA A 82 8.69 7.60 -0.74
C ALA A 82 10.05 7.54 -0.03
N LYS A 83 11.11 7.10 -0.72
CA LYS A 83 12.47 7.08 -0.20
C LYS A 83 12.94 8.48 0.21
N ALA A 84 12.77 9.48 -0.66
CA ALA A 84 13.12 10.86 -0.34
C ALA A 84 12.36 11.41 0.88
N LYS A 85 11.12 10.96 1.10
CA LYS A 85 10.34 11.33 2.29
C LYS A 85 10.88 10.70 3.56
N ILE A 86 11.19 9.40 3.53
CA ILE A 86 11.71 8.64 4.68
C ILE A 86 13.10 9.15 5.08
N ASP A 87 13.94 9.42 4.08
CA ASP A 87 15.32 9.86 4.29
C ASP A 87 15.44 11.36 4.65
N ASN A 88 14.31 12.09 4.70
CA ASN A 88 14.27 13.55 4.86
C ASN A 88 15.18 14.30 3.86
N ASP A 89 15.13 13.89 2.59
CA ASP A 89 15.96 14.45 1.53
C ASP A 89 15.73 15.97 1.40
N PRO A 90 16.78 16.82 1.42
CA PRO A 90 16.65 18.27 1.30
C PRO A 90 15.99 18.71 -0.02
N GLN A 91 16.06 17.87 -1.07
CA GLN A 91 15.44 18.10 -2.36
C GLN A 91 14.04 17.49 -2.49
N TYR A 92 13.46 16.95 -1.41
CA TYR A 92 12.15 16.30 -1.41
C TYR A 92 11.06 17.10 -2.15
N THR A 93 10.99 18.42 -1.93
CA THR A 93 10.01 19.29 -2.60
C THR A 93 10.20 19.35 -4.12
N SER A 94 11.44 19.24 -4.60
CA SER A 94 11.78 19.14 -6.01
C SER A 94 11.43 17.78 -6.60
N ILE A 95 11.66 16.72 -5.82
CA ILE A 95 11.40 15.33 -6.21
C ILE A 95 9.89 15.05 -6.32
N VAL A 96 9.07 15.58 -5.40
CA VAL A 96 7.60 15.43 -5.44
C VAL A 96 6.97 16.24 -6.57
N ASN A 97 7.60 17.34 -6.98
CA ASN A 97 7.07 18.20 -8.02
C ASN A 97 7.18 17.54 -9.40
N HIS A 98 6.11 16.88 -9.83
CA HIS A 98 5.98 16.23 -11.14
C HIS A 98 6.33 17.11 -12.36
N ARG A 99 6.30 18.45 -12.23
CA ARG A 99 6.70 19.37 -13.31
C ARG A 99 8.21 19.43 -13.50
N ARG A 100 8.99 18.95 -12.53
CA ARG A 100 10.46 18.89 -12.59
C ARG A 100 10.92 17.54 -13.11
N ALA A 101 11.99 17.55 -13.88
CA ALA A 101 12.58 16.33 -14.46
C ALA A 101 13.21 15.40 -13.41
N MET A 102 13.49 15.90 -12.19
CA MET A 102 14.21 15.18 -11.14
C MET A 102 13.54 13.85 -10.77
N GLN A 103 12.21 13.84 -10.60
CA GLN A 103 11.46 12.61 -10.32
C GLN A 103 11.66 11.55 -11.42
N THR A 104 11.55 11.97 -12.69
CA THR A 104 11.73 11.11 -13.86
C THR A 104 13.16 10.56 -13.95
N CYS A 105 14.14 11.43 -13.71
CA CYS A 105 15.55 11.07 -13.79
C CYS A 105 15.91 10.01 -12.76
N LEU A 106 15.54 10.25 -11.49
CA LEU A 106 15.76 9.30 -10.40
C LEU A 106 15.03 7.97 -10.63
N ALA A 107 13.80 8.00 -11.16
CA ALA A 107 13.08 6.78 -11.51
C ALA A 107 13.83 5.96 -12.59
N ARG A 108 14.34 6.62 -13.65
CA ARG A 108 15.14 5.95 -14.68
C ARG A 108 16.46 5.39 -14.14
N VAL A 109 17.11 6.13 -13.23
CA VAL A 109 18.31 5.65 -12.54
C VAL A 109 17.98 4.40 -11.72
N LEU A 110 16.86 4.38 -11.01
CA LEU A 110 16.42 3.22 -10.24
C LEU A 110 16.24 1.99 -11.14
N HIS A 111 15.53 2.12 -12.27
CA HIS A 111 15.39 1.03 -13.26
C HIS A 111 16.73 0.50 -13.77
N LYS A 112 17.68 1.40 -14.07
CA LYS A 112 19.03 1.01 -14.51
C LYS A 112 19.78 0.23 -13.42
N LYS A 113 19.68 0.66 -12.16
CA LYS A 113 20.37 0.02 -11.04
C LYS A 113 19.79 -1.36 -10.70
N THR A 114 18.49 -1.55 -10.87
CA THR A 114 17.81 -2.83 -10.60
C THR A 114 17.72 -3.75 -11.82
N ALA A 115 18.30 -3.35 -12.96
CA ALA A 115 18.18 -4.05 -14.24
C ALA A 115 16.71 -4.36 -14.63
N VAL A 116 15.77 -3.52 -14.22
CA VAL A 116 14.35 -3.61 -14.60
C VAL A 116 14.15 -2.80 -15.88
N SER A 117 13.54 -3.40 -16.90
CA SER A 117 13.23 -2.72 -18.16
C SER A 117 12.37 -1.48 -17.93
N LEU A 118 12.60 -0.43 -18.71
CA LEU A 118 11.74 0.75 -18.70
C LEU A 118 10.38 0.38 -19.28
N GLY A 119 9.34 0.47 -18.47
CA GLY A 119 8.01 0.03 -18.86
C GLY A 119 7.07 -0.14 -17.67
N PRO A 120 5.84 -0.62 -17.91
CA PRO A 120 4.91 -0.95 -16.84
C PRO A 120 5.53 -1.98 -15.92
N CYS A 121 5.32 -1.82 -14.62
CA CYS A 121 5.84 -2.71 -13.59
C CYS A 121 4.68 -3.52 -12.97
N GLY A 122 4.87 -4.82 -12.83
CA GLY A 122 4.04 -5.72 -12.05
C GLY A 122 4.74 -6.17 -10.77
N LEU A 123 4.30 -7.30 -10.20
CA LEU A 123 4.79 -7.81 -8.93
C LEU A 123 6.22 -8.34 -9.00
N ASP A 124 6.67 -8.82 -10.15
CA ASP A 124 8.04 -9.33 -10.32
C ASP A 124 9.06 -8.20 -10.28
N GLU A 125 8.74 -7.05 -10.88
CA GLU A 125 9.57 -5.84 -10.77
C GLU A 125 9.58 -5.32 -9.33
N VAL A 126 8.45 -5.38 -8.63
CA VAL A 126 8.36 -5.00 -7.20
C VAL A 126 9.31 -5.83 -6.36
N LYS A 127 9.36 -7.15 -6.56
CA LYS A 127 10.31 -8.02 -5.85
C LYS A 127 11.76 -7.61 -6.12
N ARG A 128 12.12 -7.27 -7.36
CA ARG A 128 13.47 -6.77 -7.69
C ARG A 128 13.77 -5.43 -7.03
N PHE A 129 12.81 -4.51 -7.00
CA PHE A 129 12.96 -3.25 -6.28
C PHE A 129 13.10 -3.47 -4.77
N GLN A 130 12.36 -4.43 -4.20
CA GLN A 130 12.46 -4.81 -2.79
C GLN A 130 13.83 -5.41 -2.44
N THR A 131 14.41 -6.23 -3.33
CA THR A 131 15.78 -6.74 -3.15
C THR A 131 16.82 -5.62 -3.18
N TYR A 132 16.66 -4.63 -4.05
CA TYR A 132 17.58 -3.50 -4.13
C TYR A 132 17.41 -2.50 -2.97
N LEU A 133 16.18 -2.30 -2.50
CA LEU A 133 15.83 -1.42 -1.39
C LEU A 133 15.66 -2.26 -0.10
N SER A 134 16.69 -3.04 0.26
CA SER A 134 16.65 -3.96 1.41
C SER A 134 16.34 -3.27 2.75
N ASP A 135 16.65 -1.98 2.87
CA ASP A 135 16.43 -1.21 4.09
C ASP A 135 14.96 -0.74 4.26
N TYR A 136 14.11 -1.00 3.26
CA TYR A 136 12.71 -0.56 3.23
C TYR A 136 11.79 -1.76 3.02
N GLN A 137 10.53 -1.63 3.43
CA GLN A 137 9.47 -2.58 3.11
C GLN A 137 8.46 -1.93 2.16
N ILE A 138 8.29 -2.51 0.97
CA ILE A 138 7.36 -2.03 -0.05
C ILE A 138 6.00 -2.73 0.11
N ASN A 139 5.01 -1.98 0.58
CA ASN A 139 3.62 -2.46 0.70
C ASN A 139 2.76 -1.93 -0.46
N ILE A 140 2.14 -2.83 -1.21
CA ILE A 140 1.21 -2.49 -2.30
C ILE A 140 -0.21 -2.78 -1.85
N VAL A 141 -1.03 -1.74 -1.94
CA VAL A 141 -2.44 -1.75 -1.55
C VAL A 141 -3.27 -1.48 -2.79
N SER A 142 -4.13 -2.42 -3.18
CA SER A 142 -5.03 -2.21 -4.32
C SER A 142 -6.35 -1.58 -3.88
N LYS A 143 -6.71 -0.49 -4.56
CA LYS A 143 -8.03 0.14 -4.41
C LYS A 143 -9.16 -0.80 -4.83
N ASP A 144 -8.97 -1.55 -5.92
CA ASP A 144 -10.03 -2.34 -6.55
C ASP A 144 -10.31 -3.64 -5.77
N HIS A 145 -9.33 -4.12 -5.00
CA HIS A 145 -9.45 -5.27 -4.11
C HIS A 145 -9.61 -4.85 -2.64
N GLN A 146 -10.39 -3.79 -2.38
CA GLN A 146 -10.75 -3.35 -1.01
C GLN A 146 -9.55 -3.07 -0.08
N ASN A 147 -8.44 -2.56 -0.61
CA ASN A 147 -7.18 -2.36 0.10
C ASN A 147 -6.50 -3.64 0.59
N ALA A 148 -6.73 -4.77 -0.08
CA ALA A 148 -5.94 -5.97 0.13
C ALA A 148 -4.44 -5.66 -0.08
N LEU A 149 -3.61 -6.17 0.83
CA LEU A 149 -2.16 -6.19 0.69
C LEU A 149 -1.81 -7.26 -0.34
N ILE A 150 -1.06 -6.86 -1.38
CA ILE A 150 -0.68 -7.74 -2.50
C ILE A 150 0.78 -8.19 -2.38
N CYS A 151 1.47 -7.80 -1.30
CA CYS A 151 2.87 -8.14 -1.03
C CYS A 151 3.00 -9.04 0.18
#